data_AF-A0A7J4WWY7-F1
#
_entry.id   AF-A0A7J4WWY7-F1
#
_cell.length_a   1.000
_cell.length_b   1.000
_cell.length_c   1.000
_cell.angle_alpha   90.00
_cell.angle_beta   90.00
_cell.angle_gamma   90.00
#
_symmetry.space_group_name_H-M   'P 1'
#
loop_
_entity.id
_entity.type
_entity.pdbx_description
1 polymer ?
#
loop_
_entity_poly.entity_id
_entity_poly.type
_entity_poly.pdbx_seq_one_letter_code
_entity_poly.pdbx_strand_id
1 'polypeptide(L)' 'MTSLMTNTAAISALSTLRSISDDMNSTQNRVSSGYKVENASDNAAYWSIATTMRSDNKALGAVE' A
#
# COMPACT_ATOMS: atom_id res chain seq x y z
N MET A 1 29.28 -28.45 -0.34
CA MET A 1 27.91 -27.90 -0.38
C MET A 1 27.59 -27.56 -1.82
N THR A 2 26.74 -28.37 -2.44
CA THR A 2 26.46 -28.37 -3.87
C THR A 2 25.61 -27.17 -4.25
N SER A 3 26.20 -26.24 -4.98
CA SER A 3 25.68 -24.92 -5.38
C SER A 3 24.47 -24.97 -6.35
N LEU A 4 23.86 -26.13 -6.54
CA LEU A 4 22.73 -26.36 -7.46
C LEU A 4 21.37 -26.45 -6.75
N MET A 5 21.32 -26.95 -5.52
CA MET A 5 20.06 -27.26 -4.83
C MET A 5 19.62 -26.21 -3.81
N THR A 6 20.58 -25.49 -3.20
CA THR A 6 20.29 -24.44 -2.22
C THR A 6 21.14 -23.21 -2.56
N ASN A 7 20.73 -22.48 -3.59
CA ASN A 7 21.36 -21.22 -3.96
C ASN A 7 20.81 -20.11 -3.05
N THR A 8 21.50 -19.85 -1.95
CA THR A 8 21.12 -18.83 -0.96
C THR A 8 21.02 -17.43 -1.57
N ALA A 9 21.83 -17.11 -2.59
CA ALA A 9 21.72 -15.85 -3.33
C ALA A 9 20.42 -15.77 -4.14
N ALA A 10 20.01 -16.86 -4.78
CA ALA A 10 18.73 -16.93 -5.50
C ALA A 10 17.53 -16.87 -4.56
N ILE A 11 17.62 -17.46 -3.35
CA ILE A 11 16.56 -17.39 -2.33
C ILE A 11 16.41 -15.96 -1.80
N SER A 12 17.52 -15.27 -1.51
CA SER A 12 17.49 -13.86 -1.10
C SER A 12 16.94 -12.96 -2.21
N ALA A 13 17.37 -13.16 -3.46
CA ALA A 13 16.83 -12.43 -4.60
C ALA A 13 15.34 -12.70 -4.81
N LEU A 14 14.88 -13.95 -4.65
CA LEU A 14 13.47 -14.30 -4.73
C LEU A 14 12.66 -13.66 -3.60
N SER A 15 13.20 -13.58 -2.38
CA SER A 15 12.58 -12.86 -1.27
C SER A 15 12.42 -11.38 -1.61
N THR A 16 13.46 -10.74 -2.13
CA THR A 16 13.41 -9.34 -2.56
C THR A 16 12.41 -9.13 -3.69
N LEU A 17 12.38 -10.02 -4.69
CA LEU A 17 11.42 -9.95 -5.79
C LEU A 17 9.98 -10.11 -5.32
N ARG A 18 9.72 -10.98 -4.34
CA ARG A 18 8.39 -11.12 -3.72
C ARG A 18 7.99 -9.84 -3.00
N SER A 19 8.87 -9.26 -2.18
CA SER A 19 8.63 -7.97 -1.52
C SER A 19 8.35 -6.86 -2.53
N ILE A 20 9.14 -6.77 -3.61
CA ILE A 20 8.90 -5.78 -4.69
C ILE A 20 7.53 -6.01 -5.36
N SER A 21 7.14 -7.27 -5.58
CA SER A 21 5.85 -7.59 -6.20
C SER A 21 4.67 -7.18 -5.30
N ASP A 22 4.78 -7.42 -3.99
CA ASP A 22 3.77 -7.01 -3.01
C ASP A 22 3.67 -5.47 -2.91
N ASP A 23 4.82 -4.78 -2.85
CA ASP A 23 4.88 -3.31 -2.86
C ASP A 23 4.30 -2.72 -4.15
N MET A 24 4.56 -3.36 -5.30
CA MET A 24 4.01 -2.96 -6.58
C MET A 24 2.49 -3.14 -6.64
N ASN A 25 1.95 -4.22 -6.07
CA ASN A 25 0.50 -4.43 -5.96
C ASN A 25 -0.16 -3.35 -5.09
N SER A 26 0.42 -3.06 -3.92
CA SER A 26 -0.03 -1.97 -3.04
C SER A 26 0.00 -0.61 -3.75
N THR A 27 1.08 -0.33 -4.48
CA THR A 27 1.23 0.89 -5.28
C THR A 27 0.18 0.94 -6.39
N GLN A 28 -0.06 -0.16 -7.09
CA GLN A 28 -1.05 -0.24 -8.16
C GLN A 28 -2.46 -0.01 -7.65
N ASN A 29 -2.81 -0.55 -6.48
CA ASN A 29 -4.11 -0.32 -5.82
C ASN A 29 -4.27 1.14 -5.39
N ARG A 30 -3.22 1.78 -4.86
CA ARG A 30 -3.22 3.22 -4.54
C ARG A 30 -3.38 4.10 -5.78
N VAL A 31 -2.72 3.75 -6.88
CA VAL A 31 -2.84 4.47 -8.16
C VAL A 31 -4.24 4.31 -8.75
N SER A 32 -4.80 3.09 -8.69
CA SER A 32 -6.15 2.82 -9.21
C SER A 32 -7.26 3.47 -8.39
N SER A 33 -7.14 3.48 -7.06
CA SER A 33 -8.13 4.12 -6.17
C SER A 33 -7.91 5.63 -6.03
N GLY A 34 -6.72 6.13 -6.36
CA GLY A 34 -6.31 7.51 -6.11
C GLY A 34 -6.12 7.85 -4.62
N TYR A 35 -6.26 6.88 -3.73
CA TYR A 35 -6.21 7.08 -2.28
C TYR A 35 -5.01 6.37 -1.65
N LYS A 36 -4.29 7.10 -0.80
CA LYS A 36 -3.17 6.56 -0.02
C LYS A 36 -3.62 5.57 1.07
N VAL A 37 -4.89 5.61 1.48
CA VAL A 37 -5.50 4.70 2.46
C VAL A 37 -6.83 4.28 1.85
N GLU A 38 -6.88 3.05 1.35
CA GLU A 38 -8.05 2.51 0.64
C GLU A 38 -9.05 1.93 1.65
N ASN A 39 -8.56 1.15 2.63
CA ASN A 39 -9.41 0.50 3.63
C ASN A 39 -9.15 0.99 5.06
N ALA A 40 -10.19 1.02 5.90
CA ALA A 40 -10.08 1.33 7.33
C ALA A 40 -9.17 0.34 8.08
N SER A 41 -9.04 -0.88 7.55
CA SER A 41 -8.19 -1.93 8.10
C SER A 41 -6.69 -1.66 7.93
N ASP A 42 -6.29 -0.85 6.95
CA ASP A 42 -4.86 -0.57 6.68
C ASP A 42 -4.27 0.38 7.73
N ASN A 43 -5.08 1.30 8.25
CA ASN A 43 -4.76 2.16 9.39
C ASN A 43 -6.03 2.87 9.89
N ALA A 44 -6.71 2.32 10.89
CA ALA A 44 -8.00 2.84 11.37
C ALA A 44 -7.92 4.30 11.86
N ALA A 45 -6.79 4.70 12.45
CA ALA A 45 -6.56 6.07 12.90
C ALA A 45 -6.41 7.04 11.71
N TYR A 46 -5.56 6.71 10.74
CA TYR A 46 -5.37 7.54 9.54
C TYR A 46 -6.62 7.57 8.64
N TRP A 47 -7.37 6.47 8.56
CA TRP A 47 -8.62 6.43 7.82
C TRP A 47 -9.69 7.33 8.43
N SER A 48 -9.78 7.36 9.77
CA SER A 48 -10.71 8.25 10.49
C SER A 48 -10.37 9.72 10.26
N ILE A 49 -9.09 10.10 10.35
CA ILE A 49 -8.62 11.47 10.05
C ILE A 49 -8.87 11.83 8.58
N ALA A 50 -8.54 10.94 7.64
CA ALA A 50 -8.77 11.18 6.21
C ALA A 50 -10.27 11.32 5.88
N THR A 51 -11.14 10.59 6.57
CA THR A 51 -12.59 10.68 6.40
C THR A 51 -13.14 11.99 6.96
N THR A 52 -12.70 12.41 8.15
CA THR A 52 -13.04 13.72 8.71
C THR A 52 -12.58 14.84 7.79
N MET A 53 -11.32 14.81 7.31
CA MET A 53 -10.82 15.82 6.36
C MET A 53 -11.61 15.86 5.05
N ARG A 54 -12.02 14.70 4.49
CA ARG A 54 -12.89 14.66 3.31
C ARG A 54 -14.27 15.25 3.59
N SER A 55 -14.81 15.03 4.78
CA SER A 55 -16.08 15.60 5.24
C SER A 55 -15.98 17.12 5.36
N ASP A 56 -14.92 17.62 5.99
CA ASP A 56 -14.67 19.06 6.16
C ASP A 56 -14.51 19.75 4.81
N ASN A 57 -13.78 19.16 3.86
CA ASN A 57 -13.63 19.72 2.51
C ASN A 57 -14.97 19.81 1.75
N LYS A 58 -15.86 18.81 1.91
CA LYS A 58 -17.21 18.86 1.33
C LYS A 58 -18.09 19.92 2.01
N ALA A 59 -17.97 20.07 3.32
CA ALA A 59 -18.72 21.07 4.07
C ALA A 59 -18.30 22.49 3.68
N LEU A 60 -17.00 22.74 3.50
CA LEU A 60 -16.49 24.03 3.02
C LEU A 60 -16.96 24.33 1.59
N GLY A 61 -16.89 23.37 0.67
CA GLY A 61 -17.37 23.57 -0.71
C GLY A 61 -18.89 23.65 -0.88
N ALA A 62 -19.67 23.26 0.14
CA ALA A 62 -21.13 23.40 0.13
C ALA A 62 -21.62 24.76 0.65
N VAL A 63 -20.72 25.57 1.23
CA VAL A 63 -21.01 26.90 1.81
C VAL A 63 -20.64 28.03 0.84
N GLU A 64 -19.90 27.76 -0.25
CA GLU A 64 -19.65 28.69 -1.36
C GLU A 64 -20.77 28.73 -2.41
#